data_AF-A0A7K3L4X1-F1
#
_entry.id   AF-A0A7K3L4X1-F1
#
_cell.length_a   1.000
_cell.length_b   1.000
_cell.length_c   1.000
_cell.angle_alpha   90.00
_cell.angle_beta   90.00
_cell.angle_gamma   90.00
#
_symmetry.space_group_name_H-M   'P 1'
#
loop_
_entity.id
_entity.type
_entity.pdbx_description
1 polymer ?
#
loop_
_entity_poly.entity_id
_entity_poly.type
_entity_poly.pdbx_seq_one_letter_code
_entity_poly.pdbx_strand_id
1 'polypeptide(L)'
;MEVVRASKAGACYGVQRALDMADEVLAAGHRAYTLGPLIHNPQVVADLAARGAEAVDTVAEVTAREAAAAAGAPAAAATPGR
;
A
#
# COMPACT_ATOMS: atom_id res chain seq x y z
N MET A 1 22.71 -23.02 18.90
CA MET A 1 21.26 -22.72 18.84
C MET A 1 20.76 -23.26 17.52
N GLU A 2 19.77 -24.15 17.56
CA GLU A 2 19.13 -24.69 16.36
C GLU A 2 17.93 -23.80 15.99
N VAL A 3 17.78 -23.48 14.70
CA VAL A 3 16.66 -22.69 14.18
C VAL A 3 15.82 -23.60 13.29
N VAL A 4 14.56 -23.80 13.67
CA VAL A 4 13.60 -24.65 12.93
C VAL A 4 12.49 -23.78 12.36
N ARG A 5 12.25 -23.88 11.05
CA ARG A 5 11.19 -23.15 10.35
C ARG A 5 9.94 -24.03 10.22
N ALA A 6 8.76 -23.43 10.43
CA ALA A 6 7.49 -24.10 10.19
C ALA A 6 7.31 -24.49 8.70
N SER A 7 6.61 -25.60 8.45
CA SER A 7 6.29 -26.06 7.08
C SER A 7 5.37 -25.10 6.31
N LYS A 8 4.57 -24.30 7.04
CA LYS A 8 3.71 -23.26 6.50
C LYS A 8 4.11 -21.92 7.11
N ALA A 9 4.84 -21.11 6.35
CA ALA A 9 5.27 -19.78 6.76
C ALA A 9 5.30 -18.85 5.55
N GLY A 10 4.70 -17.66 5.68
CA GLY A 10 4.61 -16.66 4.61
C GLY A 10 3.24 -15.98 4.57
N ALA A 11 2.99 -15.20 3.52
CA ALA A 11 1.70 -14.60 3.25
C ALA A 11 0.65 -15.66 2.91
N CYS A 12 -0.58 -15.46 3.39
CA CYS A 12 -1.71 -16.27 2.93
C CYS A 12 -2.15 -15.80 1.54
N TYR A 13 -2.92 -16.63 0.85
CA TYR A 13 -3.45 -16.30 -0.48
C TYR A 13 -4.20 -14.96 -0.52
N GLY A 14 -4.98 -14.63 0.52
CA GLY A 14 -5.70 -13.37 0.58
C GLY A 14 -4.79 -12.14 0.61
N VAL A 15 -3.68 -12.23 1.34
CA VAL A 15 -2.64 -11.18 1.36
C VAL A 15 -1.95 -11.09 0.00
N GLN A 16 -1.56 -12.22 -0.58
CA GLN A 16 -0.88 -12.22 -1.88
C GLN A 16 -1.76 -11.59 -2.96
N ARG A 17 -3.03 -12.01 -3.04
CA ARG A 17 -3.99 -11.44 -3.99
C ARG A 17 -4.19 -9.93 -3.81
N ALA A 18 -4.21 -9.44 -2.58
CA ALA A 18 -4.32 -8.00 -2.30
C ALA A 18 -3.10 -7.22 -2.81
N LEU A 19 -1.90 -7.77 -2.61
CA LEU A 19 -0.66 -7.19 -3.14
C LEU A 19 -0.64 -7.22 -4.67
N ASP A 20 -1.02 -8.33 -5.28
CA ASP A 20 -1.05 -8.48 -6.75
C ASP A 20 -1.97 -7.43 -7.40
N MET A 21 -3.16 -7.20 -6.84
CA MET A 21 -4.08 -6.16 -7.34
C MET A 21 -3.51 -4.74 -7.23
N ALA A 22 -2.79 -4.43 -6.16
CA ALA A 22 -2.12 -3.14 -6.03
C ALA A 22 -0.98 -3.01 -7.04
N ASP A 23 -0.17 -4.06 -7.17
CA ASP A 23 0.96 -4.10 -8.11
C ASP A 23 0.52 -3.95 -9.57
N GLU A 24 -0.61 -4.56 -9.97
CA GLU A 24 -1.18 -4.41 -11.32
C GLU A 24 -1.52 -2.94 -11.65
N VAL A 25 -2.14 -2.22 -10.69
CA VAL A 25 -2.46 -0.80 -10.85
C VAL A 25 -1.19 0.04 -10.98
N LEU A 26 -0.20 -0.23 -10.13
CA LEU A 26 1.08 0.48 -10.15
C LEU A 26 1.88 0.20 -11.43
N ALA A 27 1.87 -1.05 -11.91
CA ALA A 27 2.55 -1.45 -13.14
C ALA A 27 1.93 -0.79 -14.38
N ALA A 28 0.64 -0.46 -14.35
CA ALA A 28 -0.01 0.33 -15.39
C ALA A 28 0.35 1.84 -15.34
N GLY A 29 1.19 2.26 -14.39
CA GLY A 29 1.58 3.66 -14.19
C GLY A 29 0.50 4.50 -13.49
N HIS A 30 -0.50 3.85 -12.89
CA HIS A 30 -1.52 4.52 -12.11
C HIS A 30 -1.15 4.57 -10.63
N ARG A 31 -1.79 5.48 -9.90
CA ARG A 31 -1.74 5.49 -8.43
C ARG A 31 -2.82 4.58 -7.89
N ALA A 32 -2.53 3.93 -6.76
CA ALA A 32 -3.50 3.11 -6.06
C ALA A 32 -3.80 3.75 -4.69
N TYR A 33 -5.05 3.65 -4.26
CA TYR A 33 -5.47 4.10 -2.94
C TYR A 33 -6.22 3.01 -2.20
N THR A 34 -5.89 2.84 -0.92
CA THR A 34 -6.56 1.88 -0.04
C THR A 34 -7.16 2.62 1.16
N LEU A 35 -8.34 2.18 1.62
CA LEU A 35 -8.91 2.68 2.87
C LEU A 35 -8.20 1.99 4.04
N GLY A 36 -7.31 2.72 4.69
CA GLY A 36 -6.34 2.17 5.64
C GLY A 36 -5.21 1.36 4.98
N PRO A 37 -4.29 0.79 5.77
CA PRO A 37 -3.17 0.02 5.26
C PRO A 37 -3.66 -1.28 4.60
N LEU A 38 -3.13 -1.60 3.42
CA LEU A 38 -3.48 -2.82 2.67
C LEU A 38 -3.26 -4.10 3.48
N ILE A 39 -2.18 -4.13 4.28
CA ILE A 39 -1.86 -5.20 5.23
C ILE A 39 -1.16 -4.63 6.47
N HIS A 40 -1.16 -5.39 7.56
CA HIS A 40 -0.46 -5.05 8.81
C HIS A 40 1.02 -5.45 8.75
N ASN A 41 1.72 -5.02 7.71
CA ASN A 41 3.17 -5.14 7.58
C ASN A 41 3.74 -3.77 7.20
N PRO A 42 4.29 -3.01 8.16
CA PRO A 42 4.72 -1.64 7.91
C PRO A 42 5.85 -1.54 6.87
N GLN A 43 6.69 -2.57 6.75
CA GLN A 43 7.76 -2.58 5.74
C GLN A 43 7.17 -2.67 4.33
N VAL A 44 6.20 -3.56 4.12
CA VAL A 44 5.53 -3.71 2.82
C VAL A 44 4.65 -2.51 2.49
N VAL A 45 3.95 -1.95 3.48
CA VAL A 45 3.15 -0.73 3.27
C VAL A 45 4.03 0.46 2.88
N ALA A 46 5.21 0.61 3.48
CA ALA A 46 6.16 1.66 3.11
C ALA A 46 6.69 1.48 1.67
N ASP A 47 7.01 0.25 1.26
CA ASP A 47 7.43 -0.05 -0.12
C ASP A 47 6.32 0.28 -1.14
N LEU A 48 5.08 -0.15 -0.86
CA LEU A 48 3.92 0.16 -1.69
C LEU A 48 3.69 1.67 -1.80
N ALA A 49 3.78 2.41 -0.70
CA ALA A 49 3.64 3.87 -0.70
C ALA A 49 4.72 4.56 -1.54
N ALA A 50 5.98 4.10 -1.45
CA ALA A 50 7.07 4.62 -2.27
C ALA A 50 6.86 4.38 -3.78
N ARG A 51 6.10 3.34 -4.12
CA ARG A 51 5.75 2.99 -5.51
C ARG A 51 4.46 3.66 -6.00
N GLY A 52 3.71 4.35 -5.13
CA GLY A 52 2.50 5.09 -5.47
C GLY A 52 1.17 4.47 -5.00
N ALA A 53 1.23 3.46 -4.12
CA ALA A 53 0.06 2.86 -3.47
C ALA A 53 -0.10 3.41 -2.05
N GLU A 54 -1.02 4.36 -1.87
CA GLU A 54 -1.17 5.15 -0.65
C GLU A 54 -2.40 4.73 0.17
N ALA A 55 -2.20 4.58 1.47
CA ALA A 55 -3.31 4.44 2.40
C ALA A 55 -3.93 5.81 2.70
N VAL A 56 -5.26 5.88 2.66
CA VAL A 56 -6.09 7.05 3.02
C VAL A 56 -7.14 6.65 4.04
N ASP A 57 -7.58 7.58 4.87
CA ASP A 57 -8.61 7.30 5.88
C ASP A 57 -10.02 7.48 5.32
N THR A 58 -10.17 8.33 4.29
CA THR A 58 -11.45 8.65 3.69
C THR A 58 -11.41 8.70 2.17
N VAL A 59 -12.56 8.47 1.54
CA VAL A 59 -12.69 8.58 0.07
C VAL A 59 -12.45 10.01 -0.41
N ALA A 60 -12.77 11.03 0.41
CA ALA A 60 -12.56 12.44 0.06
C ALA A 60 -11.06 12.78 -0.12
N GLU A 61 -10.18 12.11 0.62
CA GLU A 61 -8.72 12.29 0.48
C GLU A 61 -8.23 11.86 -0.89
N VAL A 62 -8.83 10.87 -1.54
CA VAL A 62 -8.45 10.43 -2.89
C VAL A 62 -8.55 11.59 -3.87
N THR A 63 -9.70 12.28 -3.89
CA THR A 63 -9.91 13.45 -4.77
C THR A 63 -8.91 14.56 -4.49
N ALA A 64 -8.61 14.82 -3.20
CA ALA A 64 -7.62 15.83 -2.81
C ALA A 64 -6.20 15.46 -3.26
N ARG A 65 -5.82 14.18 -3.15
CA ARG A 65 -4.50 13.65 -3.55
C ARG A 65 -4.32 13.65 -5.06
N GLU A 66 -5.38 13.36 -5.82
CA GLU A 66 -5.38 13.44 -7.28
C GLU A 66 -5.24 14.89 -7.75
N ALA A 67 -5.97 15.83 -7.14
CA ALA A 67 -5.84 17.26 -7.44
C ALA A 67 -4.43 17.79 -7.11
N ALA A 68 -3.85 17.39 -5.98
CA ALA A 68 -2.50 17.76 -5.58
C ALA A 68 -1.43 17.20 -6.55
N ALA A 69 -1.57 15.97 -7.01
CA ALA A 69 -0.66 15.37 -7.98
C ALA A 69 -0.72 16.07 -9.35
N ALA A 70 -1.91 16.45 -9.82
CA ALA A 70 -2.06 17.23 -11.05
C ALA A 70 -1.38 18.62 -10.96
N ALA A 71 -1.28 19.19 -9.75
CA ALA A 71 -0.59 20.44 -9.48
C ALA A 71 0.92 20.29 -9.24
N GLY A 72 1.48 19.08 -9.33
CA GLY A 72 2.91 18.81 -9.14
C GLY A 72 3.37 18.79 -7.68
N ALA A 73 2.45 18.64 -6.71
CA ALA A 73 2.81 18.47 -5.31
C ALA A 73 3.28 17.03 -5.02
N PRO A 74 4.28 16.82 -4.15
CA PRO A 74 4.74 15.49 -3.79
C PRO A 74 3.65 14.70 -3.05
N ALA A 75 3.63 13.37 -3.22
CA ALA A 75 2.76 12.48 -2.47
C ALA A 75 3.02 12.64 -0.96
N ALA A 76 1.99 13.06 -0.21
CA ALA A 76 2.10 13.20 1.23
C ALA A 76 2.27 11.81 1.87
N ALA A 77 3.18 11.66 2.83
CA ALA A 77 3.31 10.39 3.56
C ALA A 77 1.98 10.05 4.25
N ALA A 78 1.50 8.82 4.10
CA ALA A 78 0.35 8.33 4.85
C ALA A 78 0.65 8.44 6.35
N THR A 79 -0.18 9.19 7.08
CA THR A 79 -0.12 9.26 8.54
C THR A 79 -0.36 7.84 9.07
N PRO A 80 0.48 7.30 9.99
CA PRO A 80 0.18 6.01 10.59
C PRO A 80 -1.14 6.14 11.34
N GLY A 81 -2.14 5.35 10.93
CA GLY A 81 -3.43 5.27 11.58
C GLY A 81 -3.27 5.01 13.08
N ARG A 82 -4.02 5.77 13.87
CA ARG A 82 -4.12 5.63 15.32
C ARG A 82 -4.97 4.43 15.70
#